data_AF-A0A4Y2V945-F1
#
_entry.id   AF-A0A4Y2V945-F1
#
_cell.length_a   1.000
_cell.length_b   1.000
_cell.length_c   1.000
_cell.angle_alpha   90.00
_cell.angle_beta   90.00
_cell.angle_gamma   90.00
#
_symmetry.space_group_name_H-M   'P 1'
#
loop_
_entity.id
_entity.type
_entity.pdbx_description
1 polymer ?
#
loop_
_entity_poly.entity_id
_entity_poly.type
_entity_poly.pdbx_seq_one_letter_code
_entity_poly.pdbx_strand_id
1 'polypeptide(L)'
;MPDRCHEMQRVAPADRLKLRAVYKFGGPIEDEESSAPQSRLKNAAIKIATKLVYKYKARSGAELYNLCTSEEWASLIYANLYCSKDIQVALDLFFKDSLELQCSNRWKWLLSQEQGLPEQETEIVNCLLAQEINPVYFVKCVRDVLQCNPKLKINCIKLLGLPNSGKSLIAQLICRNFICSYNSNHGSEESFFSNFLNRAIVLCEELYITKATVEDYKSILGGAPLDIEKKHVDKQILCRTPIIITSNYILFGRGYLAPVDENAFTSRCYYFEFTKEFKPSCTVTASAMASVFKTLYENK
;
A
#
# COMPACT_ATOMS: atom_id res chain seq x y z
N MET A 1 2.88 45.86 19.85
CA MET A 1 3.38 45.07 18.70
C MET A 1 4.55 44.21 19.18
N PRO A 2 4.71 42.99 18.67
CA PRO A 2 4.47 41.76 19.42
C PRO A 2 5.75 41.02 19.84
N ASP A 3 5.61 40.07 20.77
CA ASP A 3 6.22 38.74 20.62
C ASP A 3 5.43 37.69 21.42
N ARG A 4 4.70 36.86 20.68
CA ARG A 4 4.04 35.64 21.15
C ARG A 4 4.81 34.47 20.55
N CYS A 5 5.63 33.80 21.36
CA CYS A 5 6.19 32.50 21.00
C CYS A 5 6.60 31.76 22.27
N HIS A 6 5.64 31.22 23.02
CA HIS A 6 5.83 30.06 23.89
C HIS A 6 4.44 29.58 24.36
N GLU A 7 4.02 28.40 23.87
CA GLU A 7 3.15 27.40 24.51
C GLU A 7 2.35 26.62 23.44
N MET A 8 2.98 25.62 22.83
CA MET A 8 2.26 24.45 22.33
C MET A 8 2.50 23.30 23.30
N GLN A 9 1.75 23.31 24.41
CA GLN A 9 1.63 22.17 25.29
C GLN A 9 0.65 21.15 24.68
N ARG A 10 1.19 19.95 24.41
CA ARG A 10 0.59 18.62 24.57
C ARG A 10 -0.95 18.56 24.68
N VAL A 11 -1.61 18.15 23.61
CA VAL A 11 -2.99 17.61 23.69
C VAL A 11 -2.93 16.22 24.33
N ALA A 12 -3.72 16.01 25.39
CA ALA A 12 -3.69 14.79 26.19
C ALA A 12 -4.24 13.56 25.44
N PRO A 13 -3.79 12.34 25.75
CA PRO A 13 -4.20 11.10 25.06
C PRO A 13 -5.71 10.80 25.12
N ALA A 14 -6.43 11.38 26.09
CA ALA A 14 -7.85 11.16 26.32
C ALA A 14 -8.76 11.75 25.21
N ASP A 15 -8.34 12.81 24.53
CA ASP A 15 -9.16 13.45 23.49
C ASP A 15 -9.10 12.71 22.15
N ARG A 16 -8.03 11.93 21.89
CA ARG A 16 -7.96 11.00 20.75
C ARG A 16 -8.95 9.83 20.87
N LEU A 17 -9.41 9.51 22.07
CA LEU A 17 -10.39 8.46 22.31
C LEU A 17 -11.84 8.92 22.09
N LYS A 18 -12.14 10.22 22.25
CA LYS A 18 -13.47 10.77 21.95
C LYS A 18 -13.77 10.76 20.45
N LEU A 19 -12.77 11.06 19.61
CA LEU A 19 -12.87 10.87 18.15
C LEU A 19 -13.01 9.39 17.74
N ARG A 20 -12.57 8.45 18.58
CA ARG A 20 -12.75 7.00 18.33
C ARG A 20 -14.16 6.49 18.67
N ALA A 21 -14.91 7.16 19.54
CA ALA A 21 -16.24 6.72 19.97
C ALA A 21 -17.33 7.08 18.95
N VAL A 22 -17.21 8.23 18.28
CA VAL A 22 -18.19 8.69 17.26
C VAL A 22 -18.24 7.79 16.04
N TYR A 23 -17.15 7.08 15.72
CA TYR A 23 -17.02 6.31 14.48
C TYR A 23 -17.21 4.79 14.65
N LYS A 24 -17.55 4.29 15.85
CA LYS A 24 -17.67 2.83 16.08
C LYS A 24 -19.07 2.30 16.37
N PHE A 25 -20.06 3.14 16.70
CA PHE A 25 -21.46 2.73 16.77
C PHE A 25 -22.33 3.90 16.34
N GLY A 26 -23.25 3.66 15.40
CA GLY A 26 -24.20 4.67 14.91
C GLY A 26 -25.22 5.05 15.99
N GLY A 27 -24.81 5.88 16.94
CA GLY A 27 -25.69 6.57 17.89
C GLY A 27 -26.01 8.00 17.42
N PRO A 28 -27.19 8.55 17.76
CA PRO A 28 -27.58 9.89 17.37
C PRO A 28 -26.76 10.91 18.16
N ILE A 29 -26.25 11.94 17.48
CA ILE A 29 -25.57 13.07 18.13
C ILE A 29 -26.60 14.19 18.23
N GLU A 30 -26.90 14.57 19.47
CA GLU A 30 -27.82 15.65 19.83
C GLU A 30 -27.37 16.99 19.22
N ASP A 31 -28.39 17.76 18.81
CA ASP A 31 -28.28 19.03 18.11
C ASP A 31 -27.75 20.14 19.03
N GLU A 32 -26.47 20.51 18.88
CA GLU A 32 -25.98 21.82 19.30
C GLU A 32 -26.12 22.82 18.13
N GLU A 33 -27.19 23.61 18.19
CA GLU A 33 -27.46 24.73 17.30
C GLU A 33 -26.61 25.95 17.67
N SER A 34 -25.67 26.35 16.79
CA SER A 34 -25.23 27.76 16.62
C SER A 34 -24.01 27.86 15.67
N SER A 35 -24.22 27.68 14.35
CA SER A 35 -23.37 28.18 13.21
C SER A 35 -23.86 27.67 11.82
N ALA A 36 -25.16 27.44 11.68
CA ALA A 36 -25.71 26.20 11.14
C ALA A 36 -25.70 25.89 9.62
N PRO A 37 -25.57 26.81 8.62
CA PRO A 37 -25.73 26.37 7.22
C PRO A 37 -24.46 25.75 6.63
N GLN A 38 -23.33 26.45 6.74
CA GLN A 38 -22.07 26.03 6.09
C GLN A 38 -21.41 24.85 6.80
N SER A 39 -21.49 24.76 8.13
CA SER A 39 -20.97 23.62 8.90
C SER A 39 -21.74 22.33 8.63
N ARG A 40 -23.08 22.41 8.48
CA ARG A 40 -23.92 21.26 8.10
C ARG A 40 -23.62 20.77 6.67
N LEU A 41 -23.45 21.69 5.71
CA LEU A 41 -23.06 21.36 4.34
C LEU A 41 -21.66 20.72 4.27
N LYS A 42 -20.67 21.24 5.03
CA LYS A 42 -19.33 20.64 5.16
C LYS A 42 -19.40 19.21 5.66
N ASN A 43 -20.15 18.98 6.75
CA ASN A 43 -20.30 17.65 7.33
C ASN A 43 -21.01 16.67 6.39
N ALA A 44 -21.99 17.13 5.61
CA ALA A 44 -22.65 16.31 4.59
C ALA A 44 -21.68 15.92 3.48
N ALA A 45 -20.87 16.85 2.99
CA ALA A 45 -19.89 16.60 1.93
C ALA A 45 -18.81 15.60 2.34
N ILE A 46 -18.28 15.75 3.56
CA ILE A 46 -17.30 14.80 4.15
C ILE A 46 -17.93 13.41 4.31
N LYS A 47 -19.19 13.33 4.75
CA LYS A 47 -19.92 12.05 4.86
C LYS A 47 -20.08 11.36 3.49
N ILE A 48 -20.43 12.12 2.44
CA ILE A 48 -20.54 11.59 1.08
C ILE A 48 -19.19 11.08 0.59
N ALA A 49 -18.13 11.88 0.73
CA ALA A 49 -16.78 11.50 0.33
C ALA A 49 -16.32 10.22 1.05
N THR A 50 -16.48 10.18 2.37
CA THR A 50 -16.13 9.01 3.19
C THR A 50 -16.92 7.77 2.75
N LYS A 51 -18.23 7.91 2.51
CA LYS A 51 -19.08 6.81 2.05
C LYS A 51 -18.62 6.26 0.71
N LEU A 52 -18.26 7.12 -0.24
CA LEU A 52 -17.76 6.70 -1.56
C LEU A 52 -16.39 6.03 -1.45
N VAL A 53 -15.48 6.55 -0.62
CA VAL A 53 -14.18 5.92 -0.37
C VAL A 53 -14.35 4.51 0.20
N TYR A 54 -15.26 4.31 1.16
CA TYR A 54 -15.56 2.97 1.69
C TYR A 54 -16.26 2.06 0.68
N LYS A 55 -17.24 2.59 -0.08
CA LYS A 55 -17.96 1.85 -1.11
C LYS A 55 -17.00 1.26 -2.14
N TYR A 56 -16.04 2.08 -2.60
CA TYR A 56 -15.10 1.71 -3.65
C TYR A 56 -13.77 1.17 -3.14
N LYS A 57 -13.54 1.18 -1.81
CA LYS A 57 -12.24 0.88 -1.19
C LYS A 57 -11.09 1.69 -1.85
N ALA A 58 -11.37 2.94 -2.20
CA ALA A 58 -10.44 3.80 -2.92
C ALA A 58 -9.25 4.19 -2.04
N ARG A 59 -8.08 4.42 -2.65
CA ARG A 59 -6.79 4.63 -1.95
C ARG A 59 -6.13 5.95 -2.31
N SER A 60 -6.72 6.67 -3.26
CA SER A 60 -6.35 8.01 -3.65
C SER A 60 -7.56 8.74 -4.21
N GLY A 61 -7.50 10.07 -4.26
CA GLY A 61 -8.56 10.87 -4.89
C GLY A 61 -8.73 10.54 -6.38
N ALA A 62 -7.63 10.27 -7.09
CA ALA A 62 -7.66 9.88 -8.50
C ALA A 62 -8.33 8.51 -8.72
N GLU A 63 -8.07 7.54 -7.86
CA GLU A 63 -8.75 6.24 -7.92
C GLU A 63 -10.25 6.38 -7.62
N LEU A 64 -10.60 7.18 -6.61
CA LEU A 64 -11.99 7.47 -6.30
C LEU A 64 -12.72 8.11 -7.49
N TYR A 65 -12.07 9.09 -8.14
CA TYR A 65 -12.60 9.75 -9.35
C TYR A 65 -12.90 8.74 -10.47
N ASN A 66 -12.00 7.80 -10.71
CA ASN A 66 -12.15 6.80 -11.77
C ASN A 66 -13.21 5.72 -11.47
N LEU A 67 -13.48 5.44 -10.18
CA LEU A 67 -14.41 4.40 -9.75
C LEU A 67 -15.84 4.91 -9.53
N CYS A 68 -15.98 6.17 -9.13
CA CYS A 68 -17.29 6.80 -8.93
C CYS A 68 -18.04 6.94 -10.27
N THR A 69 -19.37 6.80 -10.22
CA THR A 69 -20.20 7.17 -11.37
C THR A 69 -20.19 8.69 -11.55
N SER A 70 -20.55 9.17 -12.75
CA SER A 70 -20.69 10.60 -13.01
C SER A 70 -21.65 11.29 -12.04
N GLU A 71 -22.71 10.60 -11.62
CA GLU A 71 -23.71 11.11 -10.67
C GLU A 71 -23.18 11.19 -9.23
N GLU A 72 -22.41 10.20 -8.80
CA GLU A 72 -21.77 10.19 -7.48
C GLU A 72 -20.67 11.23 -7.37
N TRP A 73 -19.87 11.36 -8.44
CA TRP A 73 -18.84 12.39 -8.52
C TRP A 73 -19.46 13.78 -8.60
N ALA A 74 -20.55 13.95 -9.36
CA ALA A 74 -21.31 15.19 -9.38
C ALA A 74 -21.87 15.50 -7.99
N SER A 75 -22.42 14.53 -7.26
CA SER A 75 -22.92 14.71 -5.89
C SER A 75 -21.81 15.19 -4.94
N LEU A 76 -20.60 14.66 -5.11
CA LEU A 76 -19.42 15.09 -4.37
C LEU A 76 -19.00 16.50 -4.76
N ILE A 77 -18.96 16.84 -6.06
CA ILE A 77 -18.66 18.19 -6.57
C ILE A 77 -19.72 19.21 -6.14
N TYR A 78 -21.00 18.88 -6.18
CA TYR A 78 -22.09 19.76 -5.76
C TYR A 78 -22.03 20.04 -4.26
N ALA A 79 -21.66 19.04 -3.46
CA ALA A 79 -21.33 19.24 -2.05
C ALA A 79 -20.03 20.07 -1.87
N ASN A 80 -19.11 20.00 -2.85
CA ASN A 80 -17.81 20.70 -2.87
C ASN A 80 -17.89 22.15 -3.36
N LEU A 81 -18.88 22.53 -4.17
CA LEU A 81 -19.05 23.90 -4.70
C LEU A 81 -19.20 24.96 -3.59
N TYR A 82 -19.55 24.53 -2.37
CA TYR A 82 -19.61 25.38 -1.18
C TYR A 82 -18.38 25.24 -0.26
N CYS A 83 -17.47 24.27 -0.49
CA CYS A 83 -16.42 23.85 0.47
C CYS A 83 -15.12 23.29 -0.19
N SER A 84 -14.75 23.74 -1.40
CA SER A 84 -13.77 23.09 -2.30
C SER A 84 -12.41 22.68 -1.68
N LYS A 85 -11.83 23.54 -0.85
CA LYS A 85 -10.54 23.28 -0.19
C LYS A 85 -10.67 22.25 0.94
N ASP A 86 -11.82 22.15 1.59
CA ASP A 86 -12.01 21.33 2.78
C ASP A 86 -12.18 19.85 2.45
N ILE A 87 -12.78 19.49 1.31
CA ILE A 87 -12.94 18.07 0.91
C ILE A 87 -11.62 17.46 0.47
N GLN A 88 -10.80 18.18 -0.32
CA GLN A 88 -9.49 17.66 -0.73
C GLN A 88 -8.61 17.43 0.50
N VAL A 89 -8.60 18.39 1.44
CA VAL A 89 -7.90 18.24 2.72
C VAL A 89 -8.47 17.06 3.53
N ALA A 90 -9.79 16.89 3.58
CA ALA A 90 -10.40 15.76 4.29
C ALA A 90 -10.06 14.41 3.66
N LEU A 91 -10.04 14.31 2.32
CA LEU A 91 -9.61 13.12 1.59
C LEU A 91 -8.12 12.83 1.82
N ASP A 92 -7.28 13.85 1.75
CA ASP A 92 -5.83 13.71 1.99
C ASP A 92 -5.56 13.25 3.44
N LEU A 93 -6.27 13.81 4.42
CA LEU A 93 -6.22 13.34 5.81
C LEU A 93 -6.73 11.90 5.95
N PHE A 94 -7.82 11.54 5.29
CA PHE A 94 -8.33 10.16 5.31
C PHE A 94 -7.32 9.17 4.73
N PHE A 95 -6.72 9.48 3.58
CA PHE A 95 -5.71 8.61 2.97
C PHE A 95 -4.45 8.55 3.81
N LYS A 96 -4.05 9.66 4.44
CA LYS A 96 -2.94 9.70 5.39
C LYS A 96 -3.21 8.83 6.61
N ASP A 97 -4.38 8.94 7.23
CA ASP A 97 -4.77 8.11 8.39
C ASP A 97 -4.82 6.63 8.00
N SER A 98 -5.39 6.30 6.84
CA SER A 98 -5.41 4.93 6.30
C SER A 98 -4.01 4.39 6.06
N LEU A 99 -3.11 5.21 5.51
CA LEU A 99 -1.71 4.87 5.32
C LEU A 99 -0.99 4.64 6.66
N GLU A 100 -1.21 5.51 7.65
CA GLU A 100 -0.63 5.35 8.99
C GLU A 100 -1.10 4.04 9.65
N LEU A 101 -2.39 3.71 9.53
CA LEU A 101 -2.94 2.45 10.01
C LEU A 101 -2.27 1.24 9.33
N GLN A 102 -2.15 1.27 8.00
CA GLN A 102 -1.49 0.23 7.23
C GLN A 102 -0.02 0.08 7.62
N CYS A 103 0.73 1.19 7.69
CA CYS A 103 2.15 1.19 8.02
C CYS A 103 2.44 0.78 9.46
N SER A 104 1.52 1.05 10.40
CA SER A 104 1.68 0.69 11.82
C SER A 104 1.72 -0.83 12.04
N ASN A 105 0.90 -1.59 11.30
CA ASN A 105 0.89 -3.04 11.34
C ASN A 105 0.29 -3.62 10.05
N ARG A 106 1.12 -3.74 9.02
CA ARG A 106 0.70 -4.22 7.68
C ARG A 106 0.14 -5.63 7.72
N TRP A 107 0.70 -6.49 8.55
CA TRP A 107 0.23 -7.87 8.69
C TRP A 107 -1.19 -7.92 9.24
N LYS A 108 -1.44 -7.23 10.36
CA LYS A 108 -2.78 -7.16 10.96
C LYS A 108 -3.79 -6.52 10.02
N TRP A 109 -3.40 -5.46 9.32
CA TRP A 109 -4.23 -4.81 8.30
C TRP A 109 -4.60 -5.77 7.17
N LEU A 110 -3.62 -6.53 6.67
CA LEU A 110 -3.83 -7.49 5.58
C LEU A 110 -4.83 -8.56 5.97
N LEU A 111 -4.66 -9.16 7.16
CA LEU A 111 -5.60 -10.17 7.65
C LEU A 111 -7.01 -9.58 7.75
N SER A 112 -7.19 -8.34 8.22
CA SER A 112 -8.52 -7.73 8.28
C SER A 112 -9.21 -7.47 6.93
N GLN A 113 -8.56 -7.73 5.79
CA GLN A 113 -9.17 -7.64 4.45
C GLN A 113 -9.78 -8.98 3.98
N GLU A 114 -9.74 -10.02 4.80
CA GLU A 114 -10.29 -11.37 4.54
C GLU A 114 -11.78 -11.32 4.11
N GLN A 115 -12.05 -11.65 2.83
CA GLN A 115 -13.41 -11.78 2.28
C GLN A 115 -13.44 -12.78 1.10
N GLY A 116 -12.54 -13.76 1.11
CA GLY A 116 -12.41 -14.77 0.05
C GLY A 116 -13.54 -15.80 0.01
N LEU A 117 -13.86 -16.28 -1.18
CA LEU A 117 -14.62 -17.51 -1.36
C LEU A 117 -13.67 -18.73 -1.31
N PRO A 118 -14.08 -19.88 -0.76
CA PRO A 118 -13.21 -21.07 -0.63
C PRO A 118 -12.59 -21.55 -1.95
N GLU A 119 -13.32 -21.41 -3.06
CA GLU A 119 -12.82 -21.73 -4.41
C GLU A 119 -11.64 -20.85 -4.81
N GLN A 120 -11.69 -19.54 -4.50
CA GLN A 120 -10.64 -18.59 -4.81
C GLN A 120 -9.40 -18.83 -3.94
N GLU A 121 -9.61 -19.18 -2.67
CA GLU A 121 -8.52 -19.52 -1.75
C GLU A 121 -7.78 -20.77 -2.23
N THR A 122 -8.54 -21.80 -2.63
CA THR A 122 -7.99 -23.04 -3.19
C THR A 122 -7.20 -22.76 -4.47
N GLU A 123 -7.72 -21.91 -5.36
CA GLU A 123 -7.05 -21.54 -6.60
C GLU A 123 -5.71 -20.82 -6.37
N ILE A 124 -5.65 -19.93 -5.38
CA ILE A 124 -4.40 -19.25 -4.98
C ILE A 124 -3.38 -20.26 -4.45
N VAL A 125 -3.81 -21.20 -3.60
CA VAL A 125 -2.94 -22.26 -3.08
C VAL A 125 -2.46 -23.18 -4.21
N ASN A 126 -3.36 -23.56 -5.13
CA ASN A 126 -3.02 -24.34 -6.31
C ASN A 126 -2.00 -23.64 -7.20
N CYS A 127 -2.09 -22.32 -7.35
CA CYS A 127 -1.08 -21.52 -8.06
C CYS A 127 0.30 -21.72 -7.43
N LEU A 128 0.44 -21.56 -6.11
CA LEU A 128 1.72 -21.74 -5.42
C LEU A 128 2.24 -23.18 -5.51
N LEU A 129 1.37 -24.17 -5.30
CA LEU A 129 1.74 -25.58 -5.37
C LEU A 129 2.15 -26.02 -6.78
N ALA A 130 1.50 -25.51 -7.82
CA ALA A 130 1.88 -25.79 -9.21
C ALA A 130 3.32 -25.35 -9.49
N GLN A 131 3.76 -24.23 -8.88
CA GLN A 131 5.12 -23.72 -8.96
C GLN A 131 6.10 -24.39 -7.98
N GLU A 132 5.67 -25.46 -7.28
CA GLU A 132 6.49 -26.15 -6.26
C GLU A 132 6.88 -25.26 -5.07
N ILE A 133 6.11 -24.18 -4.84
CA ILE A 133 6.29 -23.27 -3.71
C ILE A 133 5.48 -23.80 -2.53
N ASN A 134 6.13 -24.03 -1.39
CA ASN A 134 5.44 -24.34 -0.14
C ASN A 134 4.61 -23.11 0.31
N PRO A 135 3.26 -23.18 0.33
CA PRO A 135 2.41 -22.03 0.61
C PRO A 135 2.66 -21.46 2.00
N VAL A 136 2.86 -22.34 2.99
CA VAL A 136 3.11 -21.96 4.39
C VAL A 136 4.43 -21.23 4.55
N TYR A 137 5.47 -21.64 3.83
CA TYR A 137 6.75 -20.93 3.81
C TYR A 137 6.63 -19.58 3.11
N PHE A 138 5.91 -19.52 1.98
CA PHE A 138 5.61 -18.28 1.28
C PHE A 138 4.91 -17.25 2.19
N VAL A 139 3.86 -17.66 2.91
CA VAL A 139 3.15 -16.80 3.89
C VAL A 139 4.11 -16.25 4.95
N LYS A 140 5.01 -17.08 5.48
CA LYS A 140 6.02 -16.65 6.47
C LYS A 140 6.93 -15.56 5.89
N CYS A 141 7.48 -15.77 4.70
CA CYS A 141 8.34 -14.79 4.03
C CYS A 141 7.62 -13.47 3.75
N VAL A 142 6.36 -13.54 3.29
CA VAL A 142 5.51 -12.35 3.09
C VAL A 142 5.30 -11.60 4.40
N ARG A 143 4.97 -12.31 5.48
CA ARG A 143 4.82 -11.72 6.80
C ARG A 143 6.09 -11.02 7.27
N ASP A 144 7.25 -11.67 7.17
CA ASP A 144 8.53 -11.11 7.62
C ASP A 144 8.83 -9.77 6.93
N VAL A 145 8.58 -9.70 5.62
CA VAL A 145 8.75 -8.48 4.82
C VAL A 145 7.73 -7.41 5.21
N LEU A 146 6.45 -7.76 5.35
CA LEU A 146 5.39 -6.82 5.74
C LEU A 146 5.53 -6.30 7.18
N GLN A 147 6.15 -7.05 8.07
CA GLN A 147 6.42 -6.59 9.44
C GLN A 147 7.55 -5.56 9.52
N CYS A 148 8.26 -5.29 8.42
CA CYS A 148 9.36 -4.32 8.38
C CYS A 148 10.38 -4.50 9.51
N ASN A 149 10.70 -5.74 9.87
CA ASN A 149 11.58 -6.01 11.01
C ASN A 149 12.97 -5.39 10.77
N PRO A 150 13.40 -4.40 11.57
CA PRO A 150 14.65 -3.67 11.34
C PRO A 150 15.89 -4.56 11.55
N LYS A 151 15.75 -5.70 12.24
CA LYS A 151 16.85 -6.66 12.44
C LYS A 151 17.15 -7.47 11.18
N LEU A 152 16.21 -7.54 10.23
CA LEU A 152 16.40 -8.26 8.98
C LEU A 152 16.85 -7.28 7.90
N LYS A 153 17.94 -7.59 7.20
CA LYS A 153 18.33 -6.88 5.97
C LYS A 153 17.53 -7.33 4.75
N ILE A 154 16.38 -7.99 4.95
CA ILE A 154 15.47 -8.46 3.90
C ILE A 154 14.21 -7.61 3.94
N ASN A 155 13.95 -6.85 2.88
CA ASN A 155 12.77 -6.00 2.74
C ASN A 155 12.01 -6.26 1.43
N CYS A 156 12.41 -7.30 0.69
CA CYS A 156 11.90 -7.55 -0.65
C CYS A 156 11.47 -9.01 -0.87
N ILE A 157 10.46 -9.20 -1.72
CA ILE A 157 10.08 -10.49 -2.29
C ILE A 157 10.25 -10.39 -3.80
N LYS A 158 11.04 -11.28 -4.40
CA LYS A 158 11.20 -11.40 -5.85
C LYS A 158 10.49 -12.65 -6.34
N LEU A 159 9.48 -12.44 -7.18
CA LEU A 159 8.81 -13.48 -7.95
C LEU A 159 9.45 -13.54 -9.34
N LEU A 160 10.21 -14.60 -9.57
CA LEU A 160 10.99 -14.82 -10.78
C LEU A 160 10.31 -15.90 -11.63
N GLY A 161 10.28 -15.77 -12.96
CA GLY A 161 9.85 -16.88 -13.82
C GLY A 161 9.31 -16.44 -15.16
N LEU A 162 8.83 -17.39 -15.98
CA LEU A 162 8.38 -17.13 -17.36
C LEU A 162 7.09 -16.29 -17.41
N PRO A 163 6.80 -15.57 -18.51
CA PRO A 163 5.49 -14.95 -18.72
C PRO A 163 4.34 -15.95 -18.48
N ASN A 164 3.17 -15.44 -18.06
CA ASN A 164 1.96 -16.26 -17.81
C ASN A 164 2.06 -17.33 -16.72
N SER A 165 3.11 -17.34 -15.89
CA SER A 165 3.23 -18.28 -14.76
C SER A 165 2.46 -17.88 -13.49
N GLY A 166 1.81 -16.71 -13.48
CA GLY A 166 1.03 -16.23 -12.32
C GLY A 166 1.78 -15.27 -11.38
N LYS A 167 3.02 -14.86 -11.70
CA LYS A 167 3.83 -13.92 -10.89
C LYS A 167 3.09 -12.61 -10.61
N SER A 168 2.66 -11.92 -11.67
CA SER A 168 1.95 -10.64 -11.56
C SER A 168 0.61 -10.81 -10.86
N LEU A 169 -0.07 -11.95 -11.06
CA LEU A 169 -1.31 -12.26 -10.34
C LEU A 169 -1.06 -12.28 -8.83
N ILE A 170 -0.13 -13.12 -8.34
CA ILE A 170 0.18 -13.23 -6.91
C ILE A 170 0.68 -11.89 -6.34
N ALA A 171 1.59 -11.20 -7.02
CA ALA A 171 2.09 -9.91 -6.57
C ALA A 171 0.98 -8.87 -6.44
N GLN A 172 0.09 -8.77 -7.44
CA GLN A 172 -1.03 -7.84 -7.42
C GLN A 172 -2.05 -8.23 -6.35
N LEU A 173 -2.32 -9.52 -6.12
CA LEU A 173 -3.23 -9.97 -5.06
C LEU A 173 -2.74 -9.52 -3.67
N ILE A 174 -1.43 -9.53 -3.42
CA ILE A 174 -0.86 -9.02 -2.17
C ILE A 174 -0.96 -7.49 -2.12
N CYS A 175 -0.41 -6.81 -3.13
CA CYS A 175 -0.32 -5.35 -3.16
C CYS A 175 -1.69 -4.65 -3.21
N ARG A 176 -2.70 -5.30 -3.80
CA ARG A 176 -4.07 -4.79 -3.85
C ARG A 176 -4.75 -4.71 -2.47
N ASN A 177 -4.14 -5.16 -1.38
CA ASN A 177 -4.67 -4.93 -0.03
C ASN A 177 -4.19 -3.62 0.62
N PHE A 178 -3.34 -2.85 -0.08
CA PHE A 178 -2.62 -1.70 0.48
C PHE A 178 -2.67 -0.47 -0.43
N ILE A 179 -2.38 0.70 0.13
CA ILE A 179 -1.99 1.90 -0.62
C ILE A 179 -0.63 1.62 -1.26
N CYS A 180 -0.66 1.15 -2.51
CA CYS A 180 0.48 0.65 -3.25
C CYS A 180 0.86 1.59 -4.39
N SER A 181 2.15 1.72 -4.69
CA SER A 181 2.59 2.20 -6.01
C SER A 181 2.92 1.04 -6.92
N TYR A 182 2.48 1.15 -8.17
CA TYR A 182 2.78 0.20 -9.24
C TYR A 182 3.81 0.87 -10.13
N ASN A 183 5.01 0.31 -10.18
CA ASN A 183 6.13 0.88 -10.90
C ASN A 183 6.61 -0.11 -11.93
N SER A 184 6.78 0.36 -13.15
CA SER A 184 7.56 -0.27 -14.22
C SER A 184 8.76 0.65 -14.49
N ASN A 185 9.81 0.18 -15.17
CA ASN A 185 10.99 1.03 -15.49
C ASN A 185 10.70 2.13 -16.55
N HIS A 186 9.51 2.74 -16.53
CA HIS A 186 9.11 3.83 -17.41
C HIS A 186 9.29 5.15 -16.65
N GLY A 187 10.13 6.05 -17.16
CA GLY A 187 10.39 7.37 -16.59
C GLY A 187 11.88 7.71 -16.50
N SER A 188 12.20 8.95 -16.11
CA SER A 188 13.57 9.36 -15.80
C SER A 188 14.00 8.80 -14.44
N GLU A 189 15.26 8.33 -14.35
CA GLU A 189 15.83 7.73 -13.14
C GLU A 189 15.69 8.64 -11.89
N GLU A 190 15.83 9.96 -12.07
CA GLU A 190 15.74 10.98 -11.01
C GLU A 190 14.38 11.04 -10.28
N SER A 191 13.30 10.54 -10.89
CA SER A 191 11.94 10.65 -10.32
C SER A 191 11.36 9.33 -9.81
N PHE A 192 12.03 8.21 -10.09
CA PHE A 192 11.46 6.87 -9.88
C PHE A 192 11.13 6.58 -8.41
N PHE A 193 12.07 6.84 -7.50
CA PHE A 193 11.88 6.59 -6.07
C PHE A 193 10.86 7.54 -5.42
N SER A 194 10.54 8.67 -6.04
CA SER A 194 9.50 9.57 -5.52
C SER A 194 8.11 8.92 -5.51
N ASN A 195 7.88 7.92 -6.38
CA ASN A 195 6.65 7.12 -6.41
C ASN A 195 6.54 6.14 -5.23
N PHE A 196 7.60 5.95 -4.45
CA PHE A 196 7.64 5.03 -3.30
C PHE A 196 7.21 5.75 -2.02
N LEU A 197 7.27 7.09 -2.02
CA LEU A 197 6.91 7.93 -0.89
C LEU A 197 5.42 7.80 -0.57
N ASN A 198 5.11 7.80 0.72
CA ASN A 198 3.74 7.69 1.23
C ASN A 198 2.99 6.47 0.67
N ARG A 199 3.66 5.31 0.64
CA ARG A 199 3.07 4.02 0.26
C ARG A 199 3.26 3.01 1.38
N ALA A 200 2.26 2.14 1.55
CA ALA A 200 2.34 1.03 2.48
C ALA A 200 3.18 -0.10 1.88
N ILE A 201 3.13 -0.31 0.56
CA ILE A 201 3.90 -1.33 -0.15
C ILE A 201 4.21 -0.83 -1.56
N VAL A 202 5.25 -1.38 -2.17
CA VAL A 202 5.62 -1.06 -3.56
C VAL A 202 5.66 -2.34 -4.39
N LEU A 203 5.05 -2.29 -5.58
CA LEU A 203 5.20 -3.30 -6.62
C LEU A 203 6.07 -2.75 -7.74
N CYS A 204 7.17 -3.44 -8.06
CA CYS A 204 8.00 -3.17 -9.22
C CYS A 204 7.85 -4.31 -10.24
N GLU A 205 7.18 -4.03 -11.36
CA GLU A 205 7.06 -4.98 -12.46
C GLU A 205 8.25 -4.83 -13.43
N GLU A 206 8.89 -5.97 -13.73
CA GLU A 206 10.05 -6.09 -14.63
C GLU A 206 11.25 -5.21 -14.25
N LEU A 207 11.54 -5.07 -12.95
CA LEU A 207 12.60 -4.20 -12.44
C LEU A 207 13.95 -4.40 -13.18
N TYR A 208 14.55 -3.30 -13.58
CA TYR A 208 15.89 -3.24 -14.17
C TYR A 208 16.73 -2.23 -13.39
N ILE A 209 17.81 -2.70 -12.76
CA ILE A 209 18.68 -1.86 -11.95
C ILE A 209 19.89 -1.44 -12.79
N THR A 210 20.13 -0.14 -12.86
CA THR A 210 21.28 0.45 -13.55
C THR A 210 22.40 0.77 -12.56
N LYS A 211 23.61 1.02 -13.06
CA LYS A 211 24.74 1.47 -12.22
C LYS A 211 24.44 2.76 -11.46
N ALA A 212 23.58 3.62 -12.01
CA ALA A 212 23.19 4.88 -11.38
C ALA A 212 22.31 4.67 -10.14
N THR A 213 21.46 3.64 -10.15
CA THR A 213 20.46 3.39 -9.09
C THR A 213 20.85 2.25 -8.15
N VAL A 214 22.00 1.61 -8.37
CA VAL A 214 22.42 0.38 -7.69
C VAL A 214 22.49 0.55 -6.16
N GLU A 215 23.08 1.64 -5.66
CA GLU A 215 23.24 1.89 -4.22
C GLU A 215 21.90 2.24 -3.55
N ASP A 216 21.03 2.96 -4.24
CA ASP A 216 19.69 3.27 -3.76
C ASP A 216 18.85 2.00 -3.62
N TYR A 217 18.89 1.12 -4.63
CA TYR A 217 18.24 -0.18 -4.56
C TYR A 217 18.82 -1.06 -3.44
N LYS A 218 20.14 -1.07 -3.24
CA LYS A 218 20.77 -1.79 -2.12
C LYS A 218 20.22 -1.30 -0.79
N SER A 219 19.99 0.00 -0.66
CA SER A 219 19.45 0.62 0.55
C SER A 219 17.98 0.24 0.78
N ILE A 220 17.09 0.47 -0.20
CA ILE A 220 15.65 0.23 -0.02
C ILE A 220 15.29 -1.26 0.05
N LEU A 221 15.97 -2.13 -0.72
CA LEU A 221 15.76 -3.58 -0.64
C LEU A 221 16.30 -4.14 0.69
N GLY A 222 17.26 -3.44 1.30
CA GLY A 222 17.74 -3.73 2.65
C GLY A 222 16.86 -3.14 3.76
N GLY A 223 15.92 -2.27 3.38
CA GLY A 223 15.06 -1.52 4.27
C GLY A 223 15.78 -0.43 5.06
N ALA A 224 16.88 0.11 4.53
CA ALA A 224 17.52 1.32 5.02
C ALA A 224 16.74 2.56 4.52
N PRO A 225 16.71 3.64 5.31
CA PRO A 225 16.11 4.89 4.86
C PRO A 225 16.92 5.49 3.69
N LEU A 226 16.23 6.14 2.76
CA LEU A 226 16.83 6.79 1.59
C LEU A 226 16.31 8.24 1.47
N ASP A 227 17.23 9.19 1.32
CA ASP A 227 16.87 10.59 1.06
C ASP A 227 16.45 10.76 -0.41
N ILE A 228 15.23 11.23 -0.63
CA ILE A 228 14.69 11.52 -1.95
C ILE A 228 14.70 13.02 -2.18
N GLU A 229 15.52 13.45 -3.13
CA GLU A 229 15.52 14.83 -3.61
C GLU A 229 14.49 14.99 -4.74
N LYS A 230 13.60 15.96 -4.61
CA LYS A 230 12.66 16.33 -5.67
C LYS A 230 12.86 17.80 -5.99
N LYS A 231 13.01 18.13 -7.28
CA LYS A 231 13.22 19.51 -7.73
C LYS A 231 12.11 20.40 -7.17
N HIS A 232 12.49 21.50 -6.52
CA HIS A 232 11.59 22.50 -5.93
C HIS A 232 10.73 22.02 -4.74
N VAL A 233 11.09 20.89 -4.10
CA VAL A 233 10.42 20.39 -2.90
C VAL A 233 11.48 20.04 -1.85
N ASP A 234 11.14 20.21 -0.57
CA ASP A 234 12.01 19.78 0.52
C ASP A 234 12.35 18.28 0.42
N LYS A 235 13.55 17.92 0.86
CA LYS A 235 14.00 16.53 0.89
C LYS A 235 13.03 15.68 1.70
N GLN A 236 12.64 14.53 1.16
CA GLN A 236 11.77 13.58 1.83
C GLN A 236 12.51 12.28 2.09
N ILE A 237 12.31 11.70 3.28
CA ILE A 237 12.94 10.43 3.65
C ILE A 237 11.99 9.29 3.28
N LEU A 238 12.45 8.39 2.41
CA LEU A 238 11.80 7.12 2.18
C LEU A 238 12.15 6.18 3.33
N CYS A 239 11.20 5.97 4.24
CA CYS A 239 11.30 4.98 5.30
C CYS A 239 11.30 3.54 4.74
N ARG A 240 11.57 2.57 5.61
CA ARG A 240 11.48 1.14 5.26
C ARG A 240 10.07 0.76 4.77
N THR A 241 9.94 0.63 3.46
CA THR A 241 8.70 0.24 2.78
C THR A 241 8.88 -1.11 2.11
N PRO A 242 8.04 -2.12 2.37
CA PRO A 242 8.13 -3.44 1.73
C PRO A 242 8.04 -3.36 0.21
N ILE A 243 8.84 -4.16 -0.48
CA ILE A 243 8.92 -4.18 -1.95
C ILE A 243 8.60 -5.58 -2.46
N ILE A 244 7.73 -5.67 -3.46
CA ILE A 244 7.49 -6.88 -4.24
C ILE A 244 7.97 -6.62 -5.66
N ILE A 245 8.73 -7.56 -6.20
CA ILE A 245 9.30 -7.47 -7.54
C ILE A 245 8.80 -8.65 -8.34
N THR A 246 8.31 -8.39 -9.55
CA THR A 246 8.11 -9.43 -10.56
C THR A 246 9.15 -9.26 -11.65
N SER A 247 9.74 -10.35 -12.12
CA SER A 247 10.70 -10.30 -13.22
C SER A 247 10.79 -11.63 -13.95
N ASN A 248 11.09 -11.56 -15.24
CA ASN A 248 11.50 -12.75 -16.00
C ASN A 248 13.02 -12.97 -15.97
N TYR A 249 13.80 -12.11 -15.31
CA TYR A 249 15.26 -12.16 -15.26
C TYR A 249 15.80 -12.51 -13.87
N ILE A 250 16.72 -13.49 -13.83
CA ILE A 250 17.39 -13.91 -12.59
C ILE A 250 18.18 -12.75 -11.98
N LEU A 251 18.97 -12.06 -12.81
CA LEU A 251 19.80 -10.92 -12.43
C LEU A 251 19.01 -9.61 -12.54
N PHE A 252 19.17 -8.71 -11.56
CA PHE A 252 18.49 -7.42 -11.54
C PHE A 252 19.05 -6.45 -12.59
N GLY A 253 20.36 -6.46 -12.77
CA GLY A 253 21.08 -5.66 -13.75
C GLY A 253 21.15 -6.32 -15.12
N ARG A 254 20.52 -7.48 -15.33
CA ARG A 254 20.51 -8.21 -16.62
C ARG A 254 21.92 -8.43 -17.22
N GLY A 255 22.92 -8.58 -16.37
CA GLY A 255 24.33 -8.78 -16.77
C GLY A 255 25.17 -7.49 -16.87
N TYR A 256 24.59 -6.31 -16.67
CA TYR A 256 25.30 -5.02 -16.72
C TYR A 256 25.87 -4.55 -15.38
N LEU A 257 25.53 -5.24 -14.28
CA LEU A 257 26.05 -4.98 -12.95
C LEU A 257 27.15 -5.98 -12.57
N ALA A 258 28.01 -5.58 -11.63
CA ALA A 258 29.03 -6.49 -11.12
C ALA A 258 28.38 -7.62 -10.30
N PRO A 259 28.95 -8.84 -10.29
CA PRO A 259 28.41 -9.95 -9.51
C PRO A 259 28.25 -9.65 -8.01
N VAL A 260 29.11 -8.80 -7.46
CA VAL A 260 29.03 -8.36 -6.06
C VAL A 260 27.74 -7.59 -5.79
N ASP A 261 27.28 -6.78 -6.74
CA ASP A 261 26.04 -6.02 -6.62
C ASP A 261 24.82 -6.93 -6.70
N GLU A 262 24.83 -7.86 -7.65
CA GLU A 262 23.78 -8.88 -7.82
C GLU A 262 23.62 -9.73 -6.55
N ASN A 263 24.74 -10.24 -6.01
CA ASN A 263 24.76 -11.00 -4.76
C ASN A 263 24.24 -10.18 -3.57
N ALA A 264 24.54 -8.89 -3.55
CA ALA A 264 24.05 -8.00 -2.51
C ALA A 264 22.50 -7.92 -2.57
N PHE A 265 21.89 -7.87 -3.75
CA PHE A 265 20.42 -7.91 -3.86
C PHE A 265 19.85 -9.26 -3.40
N THR A 266 20.53 -10.36 -3.72
CA THR A 266 20.10 -11.71 -3.29
C THR A 266 19.96 -11.82 -1.78
N SER A 267 20.92 -11.26 -1.03
CA SER A 267 20.86 -11.27 0.45
C SER A 267 19.72 -10.43 1.06
N ARG A 268 19.03 -9.62 0.25
CA ARG A 268 18.01 -8.66 0.68
C ARG A 268 16.60 -9.05 0.23
N CYS A 269 16.45 -10.17 -0.48
CA CYS A 269 15.19 -10.62 -1.04
C CYS A 269 14.88 -12.07 -0.65
N TYR A 270 13.60 -12.37 -0.43
CA TYR A 270 13.11 -13.74 -0.58
C TYR A 270 12.81 -14.03 -2.05
N TYR A 271 13.22 -15.19 -2.54
CA TYR A 271 13.04 -15.60 -3.93
C TYR A 271 12.01 -16.71 -4.06
N PHE A 272 11.13 -16.57 -5.05
CA PHE A 272 10.19 -17.59 -5.44
C PHE A 272 10.19 -17.74 -6.95
N GLU A 273 10.39 -18.96 -7.43
CA GLU A 273 10.46 -19.29 -8.85
C GLU A 273 9.10 -19.79 -9.33
N PHE A 274 8.66 -19.24 -10.46
CA PHE A 274 7.41 -19.55 -11.13
C PHE A 274 7.73 -20.12 -12.51
N THR A 275 8.06 -21.41 -12.54
CA THR A 275 8.60 -22.11 -13.72
C THR A 275 7.53 -22.62 -14.69
N LYS A 276 6.29 -22.79 -14.22
CA LYS A 276 5.19 -23.39 -15.01
C LYS A 276 4.15 -22.33 -15.35
N GLU A 277 3.60 -22.39 -16.56
CA GLU A 277 2.43 -21.57 -16.90
C GLU A 277 1.27 -21.90 -15.97
N PHE A 278 0.53 -20.87 -15.58
CA PHE A 278 -0.62 -21.04 -14.69
C PHE A 278 -1.79 -20.23 -15.23
N LYS A 279 -2.87 -20.93 -15.56
CA LYS A 279 -4.12 -20.33 -16.00
C LYS A 279 -5.15 -20.53 -14.89
N PRO A 280 -5.60 -19.45 -14.22
CA PRO A 280 -6.55 -19.57 -13.14
C PRO A 280 -7.89 -20.10 -13.66
N SER A 281 -8.48 -21.05 -12.94
CA SER A 281 -9.78 -21.65 -13.23
C SER A 281 -10.94 -20.70 -12.87
N CYS A 282 -10.73 -19.82 -11.89
CA CYS A 282 -11.69 -18.82 -11.44
C CYS A 282 -11.04 -17.45 -11.23
N THR A 283 -11.86 -16.40 -11.15
CA THR A 283 -11.38 -15.06 -10.79
C THR A 283 -10.98 -15.04 -9.32
N VAL A 284 -9.73 -14.69 -9.03
CA VAL A 284 -9.19 -14.57 -7.66
C VAL A 284 -9.09 -13.10 -7.24
N THR A 285 -9.32 -12.84 -5.96
CA THR A 285 -9.40 -11.48 -5.40
C THR A 285 -8.37 -11.22 -4.31
N ALA A 286 -8.00 -9.95 -4.10
CA ALA A 286 -7.03 -9.57 -3.07
C ALA A 286 -7.50 -9.96 -1.66
N SER A 287 -8.81 -9.91 -1.42
CA SER A 287 -9.43 -10.36 -0.18
C SER A 287 -9.37 -11.87 0.01
N ALA A 288 -9.39 -12.66 -1.07
CA ALA A 288 -9.14 -14.10 -1.00
C ALA A 288 -7.67 -14.40 -0.64
N MET A 289 -6.72 -13.61 -1.15
CA MET A 289 -5.31 -13.73 -0.73
C MET A 289 -5.14 -13.46 0.78
N ALA A 290 -5.85 -12.46 1.30
CA ALA A 290 -5.87 -12.19 2.74
C ALA A 290 -6.43 -13.36 3.55
N SER A 291 -7.51 -13.99 3.09
CA SER A 291 -8.05 -15.21 3.71
C SER A 291 -7.03 -16.36 3.69
N VAL A 292 -6.36 -16.63 2.57
CA VAL A 292 -5.31 -17.66 2.47
C VAL A 292 -4.21 -17.40 3.49
N PHE A 293 -3.75 -16.16 3.62
CA PHE A 293 -2.74 -15.80 4.61
C PHE A 293 -3.20 -16.03 6.04
N LYS A 294 -4.47 -15.73 6.35
CA LYS A 294 -5.03 -16.01 7.67
C LYS A 294 -5.08 -17.51 7.95
N THR A 295 -5.70 -18.28 7.05
CA THR A 295 -5.88 -19.72 7.20
C THR A 295 -4.55 -20.45 7.35
N LEU A 296 -3.55 -20.12 6.53
CA LEU A 296 -2.23 -20.76 6.60
C LEU A 296 -1.37 -20.28 7.79
N TYR A 297 -1.70 -19.12 8.37
CA TYR A 297 -1.01 -18.58 9.53
C TYR A 297 -1.59 -19.09 10.86
N GLU A 298 -2.91 -19.16 10.98
CA GLU A 298 -3.62 -19.55 12.21
C GLU A 298 -3.63 -21.06 12.44
N ASN A 299 -3.49 -21.88 11.40
CA ASN A 299 -3.40 -23.35 11.50
C ASN A 299 -1.99 -23.85 11.94
N LYS A 300 -1.28 -23.07 12.74
CA LYS A 300 0.03 -23.36 13.35
C LYS A 300 0.03 -23.06 14.82
#